data_AF-A0A8X7NLC1-F1
#
_entry.id   AF-A0A8X7NLC1-F1
#
_cell.length_a   1.000
_cell.length_b   1.000
_cell.length_c   1.000
_cell.angle_alpha   90.00
_cell.angle_beta   90.00
_cell.angle_gamma   90.00
#
_symmetry.space_group_name_H-M   'P 1'
#
loop_
_entity.id
_entity.type
_entity.pdbx_description
1 polymer ?
#
loop_
_entity_poly.entity_id
_entity_poly.type
_entity_poly.pdbx_seq_one_letter_code
_entity_poly.pdbx_strand_id
1 'polypeptide(L)'
;MLPTATYTSGDITQSFHPGKGPHTTNGSTTQISDIVLNAGGQDRDKPSAANDTPMGNLRASLTTLQDQINVFLTERMRAEKANDRDDIERKVLDEGAEEESDSE
;
A
#
# COMPACT_ATOMS: atom_id res chain seq x y z
N MET A 1 -24.01 -8.08 -7.43
CA MET A 1 -22.64 -8.18 -7.97
C MET A 1 -21.70 -7.50 -7.00
N LEU A 2 -20.53 -8.11 -6.74
CA LEU A 2 -19.47 -7.49 -5.93
C LEU A 2 -18.44 -6.85 -6.87
N PRO A 3 -17.87 -5.68 -6.53
CA PRO A 3 -16.84 -5.05 -7.35
C PRO A 3 -15.58 -5.92 -7.35
N THR A 4 -14.90 -6.00 -8.48
CA THR A 4 -13.63 -6.74 -8.65
C THR A 4 -12.67 -5.89 -9.46
N ALA A 5 -11.38 -6.03 -9.24
CA ALA A 5 -10.35 -5.35 -10.03
C ALA A 5 -9.24 -6.31 -10.44
N THR A 6 -8.60 -6.04 -11.58
CA THR A 6 -7.45 -6.80 -12.06
C THR A 6 -6.34 -5.83 -12.39
N TYR A 7 -5.17 -6.05 -11.82
CA TYR A 7 -3.94 -5.33 -12.11
C TYR A 7 -3.04 -6.16 -13.03
N THR A 8 -2.51 -5.54 -14.07
CA THR A 8 -1.56 -6.16 -15.00
C THR A 8 -0.36 -5.24 -15.22
N SER A 9 0.84 -5.79 -15.13
CA SER A 9 2.09 -5.05 -15.37
C SER A 9 3.17 -6.04 -15.78
N GLY A 10 3.58 -6.00 -17.06
CA GLY A 10 4.63 -6.86 -17.63
C GLY A 10 4.40 -8.33 -17.31
N ASP A 11 5.07 -8.79 -16.25
CA ASP A 11 5.13 -10.19 -15.82
C ASP A 11 4.11 -10.56 -14.74
N ILE A 12 3.39 -9.59 -14.16
CA ILE A 12 2.50 -9.82 -13.01
C ILE A 12 1.05 -9.51 -13.37
N THR A 13 0.17 -10.47 -13.07
CA THR A 13 -1.29 -10.30 -13.08
C THR A 13 -1.82 -10.60 -11.68
N GLN A 14 -2.47 -9.62 -11.04
CA GLN A 14 -3.05 -9.76 -9.71
C GLN A 14 -4.54 -9.40 -9.75
N SER A 15 -5.39 -10.32 -9.29
CA SER A 15 -6.83 -10.11 -9.20
C SER A 15 -7.23 -9.79 -7.76
N PHE A 16 -8.05 -8.77 -7.59
CA PHE A 16 -8.54 -8.28 -6.30
C PHE A 16 -10.04 -8.52 -6.18
N HIS A 17 -10.42 -9.11 -5.05
CA HIS A 17 -11.80 -9.42 -4.70
C HIS A 17 -12.03 -8.97 -3.25
N PRO A 18 -13.14 -8.26 -2.96
CA PRO A 18 -13.49 -7.88 -1.61
C PRO A 18 -13.63 -9.11 -0.70
N GLY A 19 -14.02 -10.25 -1.26
CA GLY A 19 -14.26 -11.50 -0.52
C GLY A 19 -15.68 -11.57 0.06
N LYS A 20 -15.92 -12.57 0.91
CA LYS A 20 -17.15 -12.67 1.73
C LYS A 20 -16.78 -12.38 3.17
N GLY A 21 -17.04 -11.17 3.64
CA GLY A 21 -16.74 -10.75 5.01
C GLY A 21 -17.39 -9.40 5.35
N PRO A 22 -17.33 -8.96 6.62
CA PRO A 22 -17.80 -7.63 6.99
C PRO A 22 -16.90 -6.59 6.34
N HIS A 23 -17.48 -5.77 5.45
CA HIS A 23 -16.80 -4.66 4.82
C HIS A 23 -17.04 -3.38 5.61
N THR A 24 -16.02 -2.55 5.72
CA THR A 24 -16.09 -1.25 6.40
C THR A 24 -15.95 -0.12 5.39
N THR A 25 -16.58 1.01 5.66
CA THR A 25 -16.39 2.26 4.92
C THR A 25 -15.18 3.04 5.43
N ASN A 26 -14.62 2.63 6.57
CA ASN A 26 -13.38 3.18 7.10
C ASN A 26 -12.22 2.36 6.53
N GLY A 27 -11.62 2.86 5.45
CA GLY A 27 -10.46 2.21 4.86
C GLY A 27 -9.23 2.38 5.74
N SER A 28 -8.44 1.33 5.92
CA SER A 28 -7.20 1.37 6.69
C SER A 28 -6.17 2.29 6.05
N THR A 29 -6.24 2.50 4.74
CA THR A 29 -5.33 3.38 4.00
C THR A 29 -5.88 4.80 3.80
N THR A 30 -7.15 5.04 4.16
CA THR A 30 -7.82 6.34 3.99
C THR A 30 -7.96 7.11 5.30
N GLN A 31 -7.48 6.57 6.41
CA GLN A 31 -7.51 7.23 7.71
C GLN A 31 -6.46 8.34 7.80
N ILE A 32 -6.78 9.37 8.57
CA ILE A 32 -5.82 10.40 8.97
C ILE A 32 -4.63 9.75 9.69
N SER A 33 -3.42 10.29 9.49
CA SER A 33 -2.20 9.67 10.04
C SER A 33 -2.21 9.68 11.57
N ASP A 34 -1.58 8.66 12.18
CA ASP A 34 -1.47 8.52 13.63
C ASP A 34 -0.88 9.76 14.30
N ILE A 35 0.03 10.45 13.61
CA ILE A 35 0.66 11.70 14.07
C ILE A 35 -0.40 12.79 14.28
N VAL A 36 -1.32 12.94 13.33
CA VAL A 36 -2.35 13.98 13.39
C VAL A 36 -3.49 13.57 14.33
N LEU A 37 -3.79 12.27 14.42
CA LEU A 37 -4.78 11.72 15.35
C LEU A 37 -4.31 11.91 16.81
N ASN A 38 -3.02 11.66 17.11
CA ASN A 38 -2.40 11.89 18.42
C ASN A 38 -2.28 13.38 18.78
N ALA A 39 -2.23 14.27 17.78
CA ALA A 39 -2.27 15.72 17.98
C ALA A 39 -3.69 16.26 18.27
N GLY A 40 -4.68 15.39 18.42
CA GLY A 40 -6.08 15.77 18.63
C GLY A 40 -6.83 16.13 17.36
N GLY A 41 -6.27 15.81 16.19
CA GLY A 41 -6.93 15.98 14.90
C GLY A 41 -8.14 15.06 14.76
N GLN A 42 -9.25 15.63 14.29
CA GLN A 42 -10.48 14.89 14.04
C GLN A 42 -10.71 14.81 12.53
N ASP A 43 -10.96 13.61 12.02
CA ASP A 43 -11.27 13.39 10.61
C ASP A 43 -12.71 13.86 10.31
N ARG A 44 -12.82 15.08 9.79
CA ARG A 44 -14.09 15.70 9.41
C ARG A 44 -14.63 15.19 8.08
N ASP A 45 -13.79 14.54 7.28
CA ASP A 45 -14.13 13.98 5.96
C ASP A 45 -14.46 12.49 6.04
N LYS A 46 -14.53 11.94 7.26
CA LYS A 46 -14.84 10.56 7.51
C LYS A 46 -16.14 10.15 6.81
N PRO A 47 -16.13 9.11 5.96
CA PRO A 47 -17.34 8.62 5.33
C PRO A 47 -18.35 8.18 6.38
N SER A 48 -19.63 8.50 6.13
CA SER A 48 -20.74 8.00 6.96
C SER A 48 -20.67 6.47 7.11
N ALA A 49 -21.24 5.90 8.17
CA ALA A 49 -21.30 4.45 8.30
C ALA A 49 -22.02 3.81 7.10
N ALA A 50 -21.64 2.59 6.73
CA ALA A 50 -22.46 1.79 5.82
C ALA A 50 -23.81 1.54 6.48
N ASN A 51 -24.83 2.29 6.09
CA ASN A 51 -26.20 1.89 6.31
C ASN A 51 -26.44 0.61 5.49
N ASP A 52 -27.33 -0.29 5.92
CA ASP A 52 -27.74 -1.53 5.21
C ASP A 52 -28.48 -1.29 3.87
N THR A 53 -28.14 -0.21 3.18
CA THR A 53 -28.60 0.10 1.84
C THR A 53 -27.66 -0.56 0.82
N PRO A 54 -28.16 -0.88 -0.40
CA PRO A 54 -27.33 -1.41 -1.48
C PRO A 54 -26.08 -0.55 -1.77
N MET A 55 -26.20 0.78 -1.65
CA MET A 55 -25.09 1.72 -1.85
C MET A 55 -24.11 1.74 -0.66
N GLY A 56 -24.59 1.58 0.58
CA GLY A 56 -23.72 1.45 1.75
C GLY A 56 -22.84 0.21 1.66
N ASN A 57 -23.43 -0.93 1.26
CA ASN A 57 -22.72 -2.18 1.04
C ASN A 57 -21.73 -2.10 -0.13
N LEU A 58 -22.10 -1.42 -1.22
CA LEU A 58 -21.19 -1.19 -2.34
C LEU A 58 -19.99 -0.33 -1.90
N ARG A 59 -20.22 0.77 -1.18
CA ARG A 59 -19.14 1.64 -0.68
C ARG A 59 -18.18 0.87 0.21
N ALA A 60 -18.69 0.08 1.15
CA ALA A 60 -17.85 -0.74 2.03
C ALA A 60 -17.00 -1.74 1.22
N SER A 61 -17.59 -2.38 0.21
CA SER A 61 -16.89 -3.32 -0.67
C SER A 61 -15.79 -2.62 -1.50
N LEU A 62 -16.07 -1.42 -2.00
CA LEU A 62 -15.09 -0.59 -2.74
C LEU A 62 -13.95 -0.11 -1.84
N THR A 63 -14.25 0.32 -0.61
CA THR A 63 -13.22 0.71 0.37
C THR A 63 -12.29 -0.46 0.67
N THR A 64 -12.83 -1.68 0.84
CA THR A 64 -12.01 -2.89 1.01
C THR A 64 -11.10 -3.12 -0.19
N LEU A 65 -11.63 -2.96 -1.40
CA LEU A 65 -10.87 -3.14 -2.64
C LEU A 65 -9.77 -2.08 -2.79
N GLN A 66 -10.07 -0.83 -2.42
CA GLN A 66 -9.11 0.28 -2.41
C GLN A 66 -7.93 -0.01 -1.48
N ASP A 67 -8.20 -0.47 -0.25
CA ASP A 67 -7.16 -0.83 0.71
C ASP A 67 -6.26 -1.96 0.18
N GLN A 68 -6.85 -3.02 -0.39
CA GLN A 68 -6.09 -4.13 -0.97
C GLN A 68 -5.14 -3.67 -2.08
N ILE A 69 -5.62 -2.80 -2.98
CA ILE A 69 -4.81 -2.26 -4.08
C ILE A 69 -3.69 -1.36 -3.52
N ASN A 70 -4.01 -0.50 -2.55
CA ASN A 70 -3.03 0.40 -1.96
C ASN A 70 -1.92 -0.34 -1.22
N VAL A 71 -2.26 -1.39 -0.45
CA VAL A 71 -1.27 -2.24 0.23
C VAL A 71 -0.38 -2.92 -0.81
N PHE A 72 -0.97 -3.56 -1.83
CA PHE A 72 -0.21 -4.26 -2.87
C PHE A 72 0.77 -3.34 -3.61
N LEU A 73 0.32 -2.15 -4.05
CA LEU A 73 1.20 -1.20 -4.75
C LEU A 73 2.27 -0.64 -3.82
N THR A 74 1.95 -0.38 -2.56
CA THR A 74 2.92 0.13 -1.58
C THR A 74 3.99 -0.90 -1.25
N GLU A 75 3.62 -2.16 -1.07
CA GLU A 75 4.56 -3.26 -0.87
C GLU A 75 5.48 -3.44 -2.07
N ARG A 76 4.93 -3.35 -3.29
CA ARG A 76 5.73 -3.43 -4.51
C ARG A 76 6.74 -2.26 -4.63
N MET A 77 6.31 -1.04 -4.37
CA MET A 77 7.23 0.12 -4.33
C MET A 77 8.31 -0.02 -3.25
N ARG A 78 7.98 -0.64 -2.09
CA ARG A 78 8.98 -0.93 -1.05
C ARG A 78 9.98 -1.98 -1.50
N ALA A 79 9.53 -3.04 -2.17
CA ALA A 79 10.40 -4.07 -2.71
C ALA A 79 11.35 -3.52 -3.80
N GLU A 80 10.83 -2.71 -4.72
CA GLU A 80 11.66 -2.04 -5.73
C GLU A 80 12.69 -1.10 -5.09
N LYS A 81 12.30 -0.30 -4.08
CA LYS A 81 13.23 0.57 -3.35
C LYS A 81 14.25 -0.18 -2.49
N ALA A 82 13.91 -1.36 -1.96
CA ALA A 82 14.84 -2.19 -1.20
C ALA A 82 15.92 -2.75 -2.12
N ASN A 83 15.54 -3.25 -3.30
CA ASN A 83 16.49 -3.68 -4.32
C ASN A 83 17.42 -2.54 -4.76
N ASP A 84 16.89 -1.34 -4.99
CA ASP A 84 17.72 -0.17 -5.34
C ASP A 84 18.73 0.19 -4.23
N ARG A 85 18.33 0.08 -2.95
CA ARG A 85 19.24 0.36 -1.82
C ARG A 85 20.30 -0.70 -1.66
N ASP A 86 19.95 -1.97 -1.80
CA ASP A 86 20.92 -3.07 -1.73
C ASP A 86 21.93 -3.00 -2.89
N ASP A 87 21.50 -2.57 -4.07
CA ASP A 87 22.37 -2.35 -5.22
C ASP A 87 23.32 -1.15 -5.01
N ILE A 88 22.83 -0.07 -4.39
CA ILE A 88 23.68 1.08 -3.99
C ILE A 88 24.67 0.67 -2.90
N GLU A 89 24.23 -0.03 -1.86
CA GLU A 89 25.10 -0.47 -0.76
C GLU A 89 26.19 -1.44 -1.24
N ARG A 90 25.85 -2.37 -2.15
CA ARG A 90 26.87 -3.21 -2.81
C ARG A 90 27.87 -2.42 -3.62
N LYS A 91 27.40 -1.46 -4.42
CA LYS A 91 28.28 -0.65 -5.27
C LYS A 91 29.25 0.20 -4.44
N VAL A 92 28.79 0.75 -3.31
CA VAL A 92 29.64 1.53 -2.40
C VAL A 92 30.68 0.66 -1.68
N LEU A 93 30.34 -0.58 -1.32
CA LEU A 93 31.30 -1.52 -0.71
C LEU A 93 32.35 -2.04 -1.69
N ASP A 94 31.99 -2.20 -2.97
CA ASP A 94 32.90 -2.66 -4.03
C ASP A 94 33.87 -1.54 -4.46
N GLU A 95 33.40 -0.29 -4.61
CA GLU A 95 34.25 0.88 -4.88
C GLU A 95 35.21 1.20 -3.71
N GLY A 96 34.89 0.80 -2.47
CA GLY A 96 35.75 1.00 -1.30
C GLY A 96 36.86 -0.06 -1.13
N ALA A 97 36.89 -1.11 -1.95
CA ALA A 97 37.86 -2.20 -1.86
C ALA A 97 39.07 -2.04 -2.82
N GLU A 98 39.06 -1.06 -3.72
CA GLU A 98 40.14 -0.85 -4.70
C GLU A 98 41.22 0.16 -4.27
N GLU A 99 41.10 0.84 -3.12
CA GLU A 99 42.06 1.88 -2.69
C GLU A 99 43.15 1.44 -1.68
N GLU A 100 43.33 0.15 -1.39
CA GLU A 100 44.33 -0.29 -0.37
C GLU A 100 45.29 -1.41 -0.83
N SER A 101 45.56 -1.54 -2.13
CA SER A 101 46.60 -2.45 -2.63
C SER A 101 47.59 -1.80 -3.60
N ASP A 102 48.14 -0.64 -3.25
CA ASP A 102 49.40 -0.17 -3.84
C ASP A 102 50.15 0.75 -2.88
N SER A 103 50.92 0.16 -1.96
CA SER A 103 51.92 0.86 -1.15
C SER A 103 53.03 -0.13 -0.76
N GLU A 104 54.08 -0.12 -1.59
CA GLU A 104 55.49 -0.54 -1.39
C GLU A 104 55.84 -1.65 -0.38
#